data_AF-A0A4Y2B9U5-F1
#
_entry.id   AF-A0A4Y2B9U5-F1
#
_cell.length_a   1.000
_cell.length_b   1.000
_cell.length_c   1.000
_cell.angle_alpha   90.00
_cell.angle_beta   90.00
_cell.angle_gamma   90.00
#
_symmetry.space_group_name_H-M   'P 1'
#
loop_
_entity.id
_entity.type
_entity.pdbx_description
1 polymer ?
#
loop_
_entity_poly.entity_id
_entity_poly.type
_entity_poly.pdbx_seq_one_letter_code
_entity_poly.pdbx_strand_id
1 'polypeptide(L)'
;MTTENKWSLSEIQNAQLEDPDIRPILKMKLNSADRPSWQEIARESPATKRYWALWNSLYLKDGVLYRKWESNDGGFYRRQLILPNCRIQEVLRETHDKTSGRHFGVMKTLRKTRERFYWDRLRADVVKWCRECQACGARKGPKTQQGK
;
A
#
# COMPACT_ATOMS: atom_id res chain seq x y z
N MET A 1 19.75 -7.61 -10.64
CA MET A 1 19.35 -8.46 -9.49
C MET A 1 17.98 -7.99 -9.02
N THR A 2 16.93 -8.61 -9.55
CA THR A 2 15.56 -8.42 -9.05
C THR A 2 15.51 -9.09 -7.69
N THR A 3 15.37 -8.31 -6.62
CA THR A 3 15.13 -8.84 -5.28
C THR A 3 13.81 -9.60 -5.33
N GLU A 4 13.92 -10.91 -5.51
CA GLU A 4 12.82 -11.84 -5.33
C GLU A 4 12.27 -11.69 -3.92
N ASN A 5 10.95 -11.89 -3.83
CA ASN A 5 10.08 -11.56 -2.71
C ASN A 5 10.73 -11.52 -1.32
N LYS A 6 10.74 -10.32 -0.74
CA LYS A 6 11.24 -10.02 0.62
C LYS A 6 10.62 -10.88 1.74
N TRP A 7 9.39 -11.33 1.54
CA TRP A 7 8.65 -12.17 2.47
C TRP A 7 8.15 -13.38 1.72
N SER A 8 8.14 -14.53 2.39
CA SER A 8 7.49 -15.72 1.85
C SER A 8 5.99 -15.49 1.66
N LEU A 9 5.38 -16.25 0.77
CA LEU A 9 3.95 -16.14 0.49
C LEU A 9 3.10 -16.46 1.73
N SER A 10 3.51 -17.46 2.53
CA SER A 10 2.83 -17.84 3.76
C SER A 10 2.92 -16.75 4.83
N GLU A 11 4.07 -16.09 4.99
CA GLU A 11 4.20 -14.95 5.91
C GLU A 11 3.25 -13.80 5.53
N ILE A 12 3.13 -13.49 4.24
CA ILE A 12 2.23 -12.44 3.77
C ILE A 12 0.77 -12.84 3.91
N GLN A 13 0.42 -14.08 3.57
CA GLN A 13 -0.93 -14.59 3.73
C GLN A 13 -1.35 -14.53 5.22
N ASN A 14 -0.50 -15.02 6.12
CA ASN A 14 -0.76 -14.95 7.56
C ASN A 14 -0.92 -13.50 8.03
N ALA A 15 -0.05 -12.59 7.58
CA ALA A 15 -0.17 -11.18 7.93
C ALA A 15 -1.46 -10.53 7.41
N GLN A 16 -1.95 -10.91 6.22
CA GLN A 16 -3.26 -10.46 5.72
C GLN A 16 -4.43 -11.08 6.48
N LEU A 17 -4.29 -12.32 6.96
CA LEU A 17 -5.26 -13.00 7.81
C LEU A 17 -5.31 -12.45 9.23
N GLU A 18 -4.24 -11.84 9.73
CA GLU A 18 -4.22 -11.17 11.04
C GLU A 18 -4.64 -9.69 10.97
N ASP A 19 -4.55 -9.07 9.79
CA ASP A 19 -4.92 -7.67 9.61
C ASP A 19 -6.45 -7.48 9.66
N PRO A 20 -6.99 -6.69 10.62
CA PRO A 20 -8.42 -6.57 10.82
C PRO A 20 -9.16 -5.91 9.65
N ASP A 21 -8.48 -5.11 8.83
CA ASP A 21 -9.06 -4.39 7.71
C ASP A 21 -8.99 -5.19 6.40
N ILE A 22 -7.99 -6.08 6.26
CA ILE A 22 -7.81 -6.92 5.05
C ILE A 22 -8.49 -8.28 5.20
N ARG A 23 -8.43 -8.88 6.39
CA ARG A 23 -8.96 -10.22 6.68
C ARG A 23 -10.40 -10.43 6.22
N PRO A 24 -11.35 -9.50 6.43
CA PRO A 24 -12.72 -9.71 5.97
C PRO A 24 -12.80 -9.88 4.45
N ILE A 25 -12.11 -9.02 3.68
CA ILE A 25 -12.09 -9.07 2.22
C ILE A 25 -11.38 -10.33 1.71
N LEU A 26 -10.28 -10.72 2.35
CA LEU A 26 -9.57 -11.96 2.01
C LEU A 26 -10.49 -13.18 2.18
N LYS A 27 -11.18 -13.30 3.33
CA LYS A 27 -12.15 -14.38 3.57
C LYS A 27 -13.29 -14.37 2.56
N MET A 28 -13.85 -13.19 2.26
CA MET A 28 -14.91 -13.06 1.26
C MET A 28 -14.45 -13.51 -0.13
N LYS A 29 -13.23 -13.12 -0.57
CA LYS A 29 -12.66 -13.53 -1.85
C LYS A 29 -12.32 -15.02 -1.94
N LEU A 30 -12.00 -15.65 -0.82
CA LEU A 30 -11.80 -17.11 -0.75
C LEU A 30 -13.12 -17.87 -0.89
N ASN A 31 -14.21 -17.31 -0.37
CA ASN A 31 -15.52 -17.95 -0.34
C ASN A 31 -16.34 -17.74 -1.62
N SER A 32 -16.21 -16.59 -2.28
CA SER A 32 -16.99 -16.26 -3.48
C SER A 32 -16.25 -15.32 -4.43
N ALA A 33 -16.51 -15.47 -5.73
CA ALA A 33 -16.08 -14.51 -6.75
C ALA A 33 -16.94 -13.23 -6.74
N ASP A 34 -18.20 -13.36 -6.34
CA ASP A 34 -19.17 -12.27 -6.37
C ASP A 34 -18.88 -11.23 -5.29
N ARG A 35 -19.13 -9.96 -5.63
CA ARG A 35 -18.95 -8.87 -4.68
C ARG A 35 -20.01 -8.97 -3.59
N PRO A 36 -19.61 -8.99 -2.30
CA PRO A 36 -20.55 -8.93 -1.19
C PRO A 36 -21.48 -7.73 -1.30
N SER A 37 -22.72 -7.90 -0.86
CA SER A 37 -23.69 -6.82 -0.77
C SER A 37 -23.26 -5.74 0.24
N TRP A 38 -23.93 -4.58 0.18
CA TRP A 38 -23.69 -3.53 1.16
C TRP A 38 -24.04 -3.98 2.59
N GLN A 39 -25.09 -4.79 2.76
CA GLN A 39 -25.52 -5.27 4.07
C GLN A 39 -24.45 -6.12 4.76
N GLU A 40 -23.72 -6.92 3.99
CA GLU A 40 -22.61 -7.76 4.47
C GLU A 40 -21.41 -6.93 4.92
N ILE A 41 -21.11 -5.79 4.26
CA ILE A 41 -19.95 -4.95 4.57
C ILE A 41 -20.29 -3.75 5.48
N ALA A 42 -21.57 -3.48 5.75
CA ALA A 42 -22.01 -2.25 6.41
C ALA A 42 -21.41 -2.07 7.82
N ARG A 43 -21.16 -3.17 8.53
CA ARG A 43 -20.57 -3.15 9.89
C ARG A 43 -19.04 -3.16 9.91
N GLU A 44 -18.41 -3.36 8.76
CA GLU A 44 -16.96 -3.39 8.66
C GLU A 44 -16.33 -1.99 8.75
N SER A 45 -15.01 -1.97 8.98
CA SER A 45 -14.24 -0.74 9.11
C SER A 45 -14.28 0.12 7.83
N PRO A 46 -14.02 1.43 7.94
CA PRO A 46 -13.85 2.29 6.77
C PRO A 46 -12.77 1.81 5.80
N ALA A 47 -11.69 1.19 6.30
CA ALA A 47 -10.61 0.66 5.47
C ALA A 47 -11.06 -0.59 4.72
N THR A 48 -11.74 -1.52 5.39
CA THR A 48 -12.36 -2.70 4.76
C THR A 48 -13.32 -2.30 3.64
N LYS A 49 -14.18 -1.30 3.89
CA LYS A 49 -15.12 -0.77 2.89
C LYS A 49 -14.42 -0.17 1.66
N ARG A 50 -13.23 0.40 1.81
CA ARG A 50 -12.43 0.89 0.67
C ARG A 50 -11.84 -0.24 -0.15
N TYR A 51 -11.41 -1.32 0.48
CA TYR A 51 -11.02 -2.53 -0.24
C TYR A 51 -12.23 -3.17 -0.94
N TRP A 52 -13.39 -3.23 -0.29
CA TRP A 52 -14.65 -3.66 -0.90
C TRP A 52 -15.03 -2.83 -2.14
N ALA A 53 -14.87 -1.50 -2.09
CA ALA A 53 -15.10 -0.64 -3.25
C ALA A 53 -14.17 -0.97 -4.44
N LEU A 54 -13.01 -1.58 -4.17
CA LEU A 54 -12.04 -2.02 -5.17
C LEU A 54 -12.24 -3.48 -5.60
N TRP A 55 -13.32 -4.16 -5.17
CA TRP A 55 -13.52 -5.61 -5.33
C TRP A 55 -13.15 -6.18 -6.70
N ASN A 56 -13.58 -5.53 -7.78
CA ASN A 56 -13.35 -6.01 -9.15
C ASN A 56 -11.88 -5.95 -9.56
N SER A 57 -11.11 -5.07 -8.95
CA SER A 57 -9.65 -4.99 -9.13
C SER A 57 -8.89 -5.94 -8.19
N LEU A 58 -9.55 -6.50 -7.17
CA LEU A 58 -8.93 -7.41 -6.21
C LEU A 58 -9.01 -8.86 -6.68
N TYR A 59 -7.93 -9.60 -6.48
CA TYR A 59 -7.85 -11.01 -6.83
C TYR A 59 -6.88 -11.76 -5.92
N LEU A 60 -7.08 -13.06 -5.83
CA LEU A 60 -6.19 -13.95 -5.10
C LEU A 60 -5.14 -14.53 -6.05
N LYS A 61 -3.91 -14.63 -5.53
CA LYS A 61 -2.86 -15.44 -6.14
C LYS A 61 -2.13 -16.16 -5.00
N ASP A 62 -2.09 -17.48 -5.06
CA ASP A 62 -1.43 -18.33 -4.04
C ASP A 62 -1.91 -18.00 -2.62
N GLY A 63 -3.22 -17.77 -2.46
CA GLY A 63 -3.86 -17.42 -1.18
C GLY A 63 -3.62 -15.99 -0.68
N VAL A 64 -2.85 -15.17 -1.42
CA VAL A 64 -2.54 -13.78 -1.08
C VAL A 64 -3.41 -12.81 -1.89
N LEU A 65 -3.90 -11.77 -1.23
CA LEU A 65 -4.72 -10.72 -1.85
C LEU A 65 -3.87 -9.68 -2.57
N TYR A 66 -4.15 -9.51 -3.86
CA TYR A 66 -3.54 -8.52 -4.73
C TYR A 66 -4.59 -7.59 -5.35
N ARG A 67 -4.13 -6.45 -5.85
CA ARG A 67 -4.87 -5.51 -6.68
C ARG A 67 -4.28 -5.46 -8.09
N LYS A 68 -5.13 -5.46 -9.10
CA LYS A 68 -4.81 -5.04 -10.47
C LYS A 68 -4.91 -3.53 -10.54
N TRP A 69 -3.82 -2.88 -10.93
CA TRP A 69 -3.82 -1.48 -11.31
C TRP A 69 -3.55 -1.41 -12.81
N GLU A 70 -4.54 -1.00 -13.57
CA GLU A 70 -4.43 -0.87 -15.02
C GLU A 70 -4.88 0.51 -15.49
N SER A 71 -4.36 0.95 -16.63
CA SER A 71 -4.87 2.12 -17.34
C SER A 71 -6.16 1.77 -18.07
N ASN A 72 -7.01 2.78 -18.33
CA ASN A 72 -8.30 2.57 -18.99
C ASN A 72 -8.17 1.98 -20.41
N ASP A 73 -7.04 2.21 -21.07
CA ASP A 73 -6.71 1.68 -22.41
C ASP A 73 -6.03 0.29 -22.36
N GLY A 74 -5.82 -0.29 -21.17
CA GLY A 74 -5.13 -1.56 -20.98
C GLY A 74 -3.63 -1.54 -21.28
N GLY A 75 -3.07 -0.39 -21.70
CA GLY A 75 -1.66 -0.25 -22.06
C GLY A 75 -0.68 -0.36 -20.88
N PHE A 76 -1.20 -0.32 -19.66
CA PHE A 76 -0.43 -0.46 -18.44
C PHE A 76 -1.11 -1.43 -17.49
N TYR A 77 -0.35 -2.35 -16.93
CA TYR A 77 -0.79 -3.27 -15.88
C TYR A 77 0.28 -3.34 -14.78
N ARG A 78 -0.15 -3.23 -13.53
CA ARG A 78 0.66 -3.54 -12.35
C ARG A 78 -0.11 -4.37 -11.35
N ARG A 79 0.54 -5.44 -10.89
CA ARG A 79 0.14 -6.17 -9.70
C ARG A 79 0.65 -5.43 -8.47
N GLN A 80 -0.26 -5.08 -7.57
CA GLN A 80 0.07 -4.50 -6.27
C GLN A 80 -0.34 -5.47 -5.17
N LEU A 81 0.58 -5.81 -4.27
CA LEU A 81 0.26 -6.52 -3.04
C LEU A 81 -0.60 -5.61 -2.15
N ILE A 82 -1.71 -6.15 -1.62
CA ILE A 82 -2.44 -5.49 -0.53
C ILE A 82 -1.59 -5.66 0.73
N LEU A 83 -0.89 -4.60 1.11
CA LEU A 83 0.13 -4.65 2.14
C LEU A 83 -0.53 -4.61 3.53
N PRO A 84 -0.30 -5.61 4.41
CA PRO A 84 -0.81 -5.59 5.77
C PRO A 84 -0.14 -4.49 6.60
N ASN A 85 -0.89 -3.96 7.57
CA ASN A 85 -0.50 -2.79 8.36
C ASN A 85 0.84 -2.98 9.06
N CYS A 86 1.13 -4.19 9.55
CA CYS A 86 2.39 -4.53 10.21
C CYS A 86 3.64 -4.40 9.32
N ARG A 87 3.48 -4.31 8.00
CA ARG A 87 4.58 -4.17 7.03
C ARG A 87 4.72 -2.77 6.43
N ILE A 88 3.79 -1.85 6.73
CA ILE A 88 3.79 -0.49 6.14
C ILE A 88 5.07 0.27 6.46
N GLN A 89 5.49 0.32 7.74
CA GLN A 89 6.70 1.06 8.13
C GLN A 89 7.95 0.52 7.44
N GLU A 90 8.02 -0.80 7.27
CA GLU A 90 9.09 -1.51 6.58
C GLU A 90 9.21 -1.03 5.12
N VAL A 91 8.09 -1.01 4.39
CA VAL A 91 8.03 -0.56 2.99
C VAL A 91 8.29 0.94 2.87
N LEU A 92 7.76 1.75 3.78
CA LEU A 92 7.98 3.20 3.76
C LEU A 92 9.46 3.52 3.94
N ARG A 93 10.14 2.86 4.87
CA ARG A 93 11.60 2.99 5.06
C ARG A 93 12.34 2.63 3.78
N GLU A 94 12.10 1.46 3.20
CA GLU A 94 12.80 1.01 1.99
C GLU A 94 12.55 1.88 0.75
N THR A 95 11.32 2.35 0.59
CA THR A 95 10.96 3.16 -0.58
C THR A 95 11.37 4.61 -0.42
N HIS A 96 11.60 5.08 0.80
CA HIS A 96 12.14 6.39 1.12
C HIS A 96 13.67 6.40 1.10
N ASP A 97 14.30 5.39 1.68
CA ASP A 97 15.73 5.28 1.89
C ASP A 97 16.39 4.69 0.62
N LYS A 98 17.28 5.45 -0.01
CA LYS A 98 18.04 4.98 -1.18
C LYS A 98 19.32 4.28 -0.71
N THR A 99 19.76 3.27 -1.45
CA THR A 99 21.11 2.67 -1.33
C THR A 99 22.26 3.67 -1.37
N SER A 100 22.08 4.85 -1.99
CA SER A 100 23.11 5.90 -2.08
C SER A 100 23.01 6.98 -0.97
N GLY A 101 22.30 6.73 0.13
CA GLY A 101 22.22 7.65 1.27
C GLY A 101 21.43 8.96 1.06
N ARG A 102 20.72 9.11 -0.08
CA ARG A 102 19.83 10.26 -0.35
C ARG A 102 18.38 9.81 -0.34
N HIS A 103 17.63 10.30 0.65
CA HIS A 103 16.22 9.98 0.81
C HIS A 103 15.36 10.59 -0.31
N PHE A 104 14.29 9.90 -0.70
CA PHE A 104 13.35 10.38 -1.70
C PHE A 104 12.27 11.28 -1.10
N GLY A 105 11.93 12.35 -1.84
CA GLY A 105 10.75 13.16 -1.55
C GLY A 105 9.45 12.42 -1.87
N VAL A 106 8.34 12.93 -1.32
CA VAL A 106 6.99 12.36 -1.37
C VAL A 106 6.62 11.76 -2.73
N MET A 107 6.75 12.51 -3.82
CA MET A 107 6.32 12.06 -5.16
C MET A 107 7.08 10.83 -5.63
N LYS A 108 8.38 10.77 -5.37
CA LYS A 108 9.24 9.67 -5.82
C LYS A 108 9.04 8.43 -4.94
N THR A 109 8.89 8.61 -3.63
CA THR A 109 8.50 7.53 -2.71
C THR A 109 7.16 6.95 -3.13
N LEU A 110 6.13 7.80 -3.29
CA LEU A 110 4.79 7.39 -3.68
C LEU A 110 4.76 6.59 -4.99
N ARG A 111 5.50 7.07 -6.01
CA ARG A 111 5.63 6.37 -7.29
C ARG A 111 6.24 4.98 -7.11
N LYS A 112 7.35 4.87 -6.36
CA LYS A 112 8.05 3.61 -6.09
C LYS A 112 7.22 2.62 -5.26
N THR A 113 6.47 3.12 -4.28
CA THR A 113 5.59 2.29 -3.47
C THR A 113 4.48 1.68 -4.33
N ARG A 114 3.82 2.50 -5.16
CA ARG A 114 2.74 2.07 -6.06
C ARG A 114 3.17 1.12 -7.17
N GLU A 115 4.47 0.87 -7.35
CA GLU A 115 4.90 -0.14 -8.32
C GLU A 115 4.59 -1.56 -7.85
N ARG A 116 4.52 -1.77 -6.53
CA ARG A 116 4.41 -3.10 -5.92
C ARG A 116 3.37 -3.22 -4.82
N PHE A 117 2.93 -2.11 -4.22
CA PHE A 117 2.11 -2.15 -3.01
C PHE A 117 0.90 -1.22 -3.08
N TYR A 118 -0.13 -1.61 -2.37
CA TYR A 118 -1.31 -0.79 -2.08
C TYR A 118 -1.80 -1.07 -0.64
N TRP A 119 -2.26 -0.04 0.05
CA TRP A 119 -2.99 -0.15 1.32
C TRP A 119 -3.90 1.08 1.48
N ASP A 120 -4.85 1.04 2.41
CA ASP A 120 -5.67 2.21 2.72
C ASP A 120 -4.79 3.39 3.15
N ARG A 121 -5.12 4.61 2.73
CA ARG A 121 -4.36 5.84 3.06
C ARG A 121 -2.88 5.86 2.63
N LEU A 122 -2.43 4.97 1.75
CA LEU A 122 -1.05 4.94 1.23
C LEU A 122 -0.45 6.33 0.93
N ARG A 123 -1.19 7.19 0.23
CA ARG A 123 -0.70 8.55 -0.08
C ARG A 123 -0.50 9.40 1.18
N ALA A 124 -1.44 9.36 2.12
CA ALA A 124 -1.35 10.11 3.37
C ALA A 124 -0.17 9.64 4.21
N ASP A 125 0.04 8.32 4.30
CA ASP A 125 1.13 7.74 5.07
C ASP A 125 2.50 8.05 4.47
N VAL A 126 2.64 7.98 3.14
CA VAL A 126 3.87 8.40 2.44
C VAL A 126 4.16 9.89 2.69
N VAL A 127 3.13 10.75 2.63
CA VAL A 127 3.27 12.19 2.91
C VAL A 127 3.73 12.41 4.34
N LYS A 128 3.08 11.75 5.31
CA LYS A 128 3.41 11.84 6.73
C LYS A 128 4.86 11.39 6.98
N TRP A 129 5.22 10.20 6.51
CA TRP A 129 6.56 9.62 6.66
C TRP A 129 7.67 10.55 6.15
N CYS A 130 7.51 11.08 4.92
CA CYS A 130 8.53 11.97 4.35
C CYS A 130 8.61 13.33 5.06
N ARG A 131 7.54 13.79 5.71
CA ARG A 131 7.53 15.05 6.48
C ARG A 131 8.18 14.88 7.85
N GLU A 132 7.97 13.73 8.49
CA GLU A 132 8.51 13.41 9.82
C GLU A 132 9.98 12.92 9.78
N CYS A 133 10.54 12.70 8.59
CA CYS A 133 11.94 12.32 8.42
C CYS A 133 12.89 13.44 8.86
N GLN A 134 13.56 13.25 10.00
CA GLN A 134 14.53 14.20 10.57
C GLN A 134 15.68 14.50 9.60
N ALA A 135 16.24 13.48 8.95
CA ALA A 135 17.33 13.64 7.99
C ALA A 135 16.93 14.49 6.75
N CYS A 136 15.65 14.45 6.35
CA CYS A 136 15.12 15.32 5.30
C CYS A 136 14.81 16.73 5.83
N GLY A 137 14.32 16.84 7.06
CA GLY A 137 14.02 18.11 7.72
C GLY A 137 15.26 18.97 7.90
N ALA A 138 16.34 18.40 8.42
CA ALA A 138 17.61 19.10 8.66
C ALA A 138 18.22 19.70 7.38
N ARG A 139 17.98 19.08 6.21
CA ARG A 139 18.50 19.57 4.92
C ARG A 139 17.68 20.70 4.30
N LYS A 140 16.45 20.95 4.77
CA LYS A 140 15.57 21.96 4.17
C LYS A 140 15.92 23.40 4.57
N GLY A 141 16.84 23.59 5.53
CA GLY A 141 17.26 24.91 6.03
C GLY A 141 16.11 25.70 6.66
N PRO A 142 16.40 26.81 7.38
CA PRO A 142 15.37 27.76 7.77
C PRO A 142 14.74 28.32 6.50
N LYS A 143 13.40 28.37 6.42
CA LYS A 143 12.72 29.12 5.36
C LYS A 143 13.00 30.62 5.62
N THR A 144 13.86 31.24 4.82
CA THR A 144 13.97 32.70 4.79
C THR A 144 12.60 33.25 4.37
N GLN A 145 11.87 33.84 5.31
CA GLN A 145 10.70 34.65 4.98
C GLN A 145 11.23 35.87 4.23
N GLN A 146 11.10 35.87 2.90
CA GLN A 146 11.19 37.12 2.14
C GLN A 146 9.89 37.88 2.42
N GLY A 147 10.01 38.87 3.29
CA GLY A 147 8.95 39.84 3.56
C GLY A 147 8.58 40.60 2.29
N LYS A 148 7.29 40.88 2.16
CA LYS A 148 6.76 42.03 1.44
C LYS A 148 6.09 42.93 2.47
#